data_AF-A0A6V8RBD9-F1
#
_entry.id   AF-A0A6V8RBD9-F1
#
_cell.length_a   1.000
_cell.length_b   1.000
_cell.length_c   1.000
_cell.angle_alpha   90.00
_cell.angle_beta   90.00
_cell.angle_gamma   90.00
#
_symmetry.space_group_name_H-M   'P 1'
#
loop_
_entity.id
_entity.type
_entity.pdbx_description
1 polymer ?
#
loop_
_entity_poly.entity_id
_entity_poly.type
_entity_poly.pdbx_seq_one_letter_code
_entity_poly.pdbx_strand_id
1 'polypeptide(L)'
;MVLLDLLTLGLWSKVGRLTHYAFDAVLLSAFLAGVKRSTGLTFKSDKVAGENKEVSKWIDKYLGVGEWVMDQSVAIAGSSGFFERKR
;
A
#
# COMPACT_ATOMS: atom_id res chain seq x y z
N MET A 1 -1.21 20.60 32.47
CA MET A 1 -1.91 19.52 31.74
C MET A 1 -2.57 20.05 30.46
N VAL A 2 -3.38 21.12 30.51
CA VAL A 2 -4.06 21.71 29.33
C VAL A 2 -3.15 22.02 28.12
N LEU A 3 -1.94 22.55 28.32
CA LEU A 3 -1.01 22.84 27.22
C LEU A 3 -0.48 21.57 26.53
N LEU A 4 -0.31 20.49 27.30
CA LEU A 4 0.13 19.19 26.78
C LEU A 4 -0.99 18.56 25.95
N ASP A 5 -2.25 18.67 26.40
CA ASP A 5 -3.43 18.16 25.68
C ASP A 5 -3.68 18.91 24.37
N LEU A 6 -3.39 20.21 24.32
CA LEU A 6 -3.51 21.01 23.09
C LEU A 6 -2.42 20.65 22.06
N LEU A 7 -1.20 20.37 22.54
CA LEU A 7 -0.09 19.88 21.71
C LEU A 7 -0.38 18.47 21.18
N THR A 8 -0.93 17.57 21.99
CA THR A 8 -1.30 16.22 21.57
C THR A 8 -2.46 16.22 20.58
N LEU A 9 -3.48 17.07 20.75
CA LEU A 9 -4.56 17.27 19.78
C LEU A 9 -4.05 17.78 18.42
N GLY A 10 -3.17 18.79 18.43
CA GLY A 10 -2.53 19.31 17.23
C GLY A 10 -1.67 18.25 16.52
N LEU A 11 -0.96 17.42 17.28
CA LEU A 11 -0.16 16.31 16.77
C LEU A 11 -1.05 15.19 16.21
N TRP A 12 -2.17 14.88 16.85
CA TRP A 12 -3.14 13.86 16.42
C TRP A 12 -3.74 14.19 15.05
N SER A 13 -3.99 15.48 14.77
CA SER A 13 -4.44 15.94 13.45
C SER A 13 -3.40 15.68 12.33
N LYS A 14 -2.11 15.69 12.67
CA LYS A 14 -1.02 15.38 11.73
C LYS A 14 -0.84 13.87 11.57
N VAL A 15 -1.01 13.10 12.66
CA VAL A 15 -1.00 11.62 12.62
C VAL A 15 -2.14 11.11 11.74
N GLY A 16 -3.35 11.66 11.85
CA GLY A 16 -4.48 11.25 11.00
C GLY A 16 -4.21 11.43 9.50
N ARG A 17 -3.59 12.56 9.09
CA ARG A 17 -3.19 12.79 7.69
C ARG A 17 -2.06 11.87 7.25
N LEU A 18 -1.09 11.60 8.13
CA LEU A 18 -0.01 10.65 7.85
C LEU A 18 -0.55 9.24 7.64
N THR A 19 -1.47 8.78 8.48
CA THR A 19 -2.15 7.49 8.32
C THR A 19 -2.89 7.43 7.00
N HIS A 20 -3.55 8.52 6.60
CA HIS A 20 -4.26 8.55 5.32
C HIS A 20 -3.30 8.39 4.13
N TYR A 21 -2.19 9.11 4.10
CA TYR A 21 -1.18 8.95 3.06
C TYR A 21 -0.51 7.57 3.07
N ALA A 22 -0.28 6.99 4.25
CA ALA A 22 0.23 5.63 4.35
C ALA A 22 -0.78 4.61 3.80
N PHE A 23 -2.07 4.80 4.09
CA PHE A 23 -3.14 3.97 3.54
C PHE A 23 -3.24 4.11 2.02
N ASP A 24 -3.20 5.33 1.50
CA ASP A 24 -3.22 5.60 0.05
C ASP A 24 -2.01 4.99 -0.65
N ALA A 25 -0.83 5.02 -0.03
CA ALA A 25 0.35 4.36 -0.56
C ALA A 25 0.14 2.84 -0.63
N VAL A 26 -0.41 2.23 0.41
CA VAL A 26 -0.74 0.80 0.37
C VAL A 26 -1.77 0.48 -0.72
N LEU A 27 -2.81 1.31 -0.87
CA LEU A 27 -3.82 1.14 -1.93
C LEU A 27 -3.22 1.26 -3.33
N LEU A 28 -2.38 2.26 -3.58
CA LEU A 28 -1.67 2.42 -4.84
C LEU A 28 -0.78 1.22 -5.14
N SER A 29 -0.08 0.70 -4.14
CA SER A 29 0.73 -0.51 -4.29
C SER A 29 -0.12 -1.73 -4.63
N ALA A 30 -1.22 -1.95 -3.91
CA ALA A 30 -2.15 -3.05 -4.16
C ALA A 30 -2.82 -2.95 -5.55
N PHE A 31 -3.10 -1.73 -6.00
CA PHE A 31 -3.61 -1.47 -7.35
C PHE A 31 -2.58 -1.86 -8.43
N LEU A 32 -1.32 -1.44 -8.27
CA LEU A 32 -0.24 -1.82 -9.20
C LEU A 32 0.00 -3.33 -9.21
N ALA A 33 -0.07 -3.98 -8.05
CA ALA A 33 -0.03 -5.44 -7.94
C ALA A 33 -1.21 -6.10 -8.68
N GLY A 34 -2.41 -5.52 -8.58
CA GLY A 34 -3.60 -5.94 -9.33
C GLY A 34 -3.41 -5.81 -10.86
N VAL A 35 -2.85 -4.69 -11.34
CA VAL A 35 -2.52 -4.48 -12.76
C VAL A 35 -1.51 -5.53 -13.24
N LYS A 36 -0.45 -5.78 -12.47
CA LYS A 36 0.55 -6.81 -12.78
C LYS A 36 -0.08 -8.20 -12.90
N ARG A 37 -1.01 -8.55 -12.00
CA ARG A 37 -1.67 -9.87 -11.98
C ARG A 37 -2.72 -10.04 -13.09
N SER A 38 -3.42 -8.98 -13.47
CA SER A 38 -4.46 -9.03 -14.50
C SER A 38 -3.92 -8.90 -15.93
N THR A 39 -2.84 -8.15 -16.12
CA THR A 39 -2.27 -7.84 -17.46
C THR A 39 -0.89 -8.42 -17.72
N GLY A 40 -0.16 -8.83 -16.67
CA GLY A 40 1.25 -9.23 -16.75
C GLY A 40 2.24 -8.07 -16.79
N LEU A 41 1.78 -6.81 -16.82
CA LEU A 41 2.65 -5.63 -16.86
C LEU A 41 3.32 -5.39 -15.51
N THR A 42 4.65 -5.45 -15.47
CA THR A 42 5.43 -5.18 -14.24
C THR A 42 5.96 -3.76 -14.26
N PHE A 43 5.87 -3.08 -13.11
CA PHE A 43 6.45 -1.75 -12.92
C PHE A 43 7.98 -1.84 -12.98
N LYS A 44 8.61 -1.06 -13.87
CA LYS A 44 10.07 -1.06 -14.03
C LYS A 44 10.69 -0.10 -13.02
N SER A 45 10.97 -0.58 -11.81
CA SER A 45 11.65 0.15 -10.74
C SER A 45 12.97 0.75 -11.21
N ASP A 46 13.74 0.04 -12.04
CA ASP A 46 15.02 0.51 -12.59
C ASP A 46 14.90 1.77 -13.46
N LYS A 47 13.79 1.95 -14.19
CA LYS A 47 13.59 3.17 -14.99
C LYS A 47 13.25 4.39 -14.14
N VAL A 48 12.69 4.18 -12.96
CA VAL A 48 12.27 5.25 -12.05
C VAL A 48 13.36 5.58 -11.04
N ALA A 49 14.11 4.57 -10.59
CA ALA A 49 15.21 4.70 -9.64
C ALA A 49 16.52 5.18 -10.29
N GLY A 50 16.65 5.08 -11.62
CA GLY A 50 17.88 5.42 -12.34
C GLY A 50 19.05 4.52 -11.91
N GLU A 51 20.20 5.12 -11.61
CA GLU A 51 21.39 4.39 -11.14
C GLU A 51 21.36 4.06 -9.63
N ASN A 52 20.35 4.54 -8.89
CA ASN A 52 20.30 4.36 -7.45
C ASN A 52 19.64 3.03 -7.06
N LYS A 53 20.49 2.04 -6.76
CA LYS A 53 20.09 0.69 -6.32
C LYS A 53 19.25 0.68 -5.04
N GLU A 54 19.42 1.66 -4.15
CA GLU A 54 18.64 1.72 -2.91
C GLU A 54 17.19 2.12 -3.17
N VAL A 55 16.98 3.07 -4.09
CA VAL A 55 15.63 3.51 -4.49
C VAL A 55 14.89 2.39 -5.19
N SER A 56 15.56 1.65 -6.09
CA SER A 56 14.96 0.49 -6.76
C SER A 56 14.50 -0.56 -5.73
N LYS A 57 15.36 -0.88 -4.76
CA LYS A 57 15.03 -1.81 -3.66
C LYS A 57 13.86 -1.33 -2.79
N TRP A 58 13.74 -0.03 -2.56
CA TRP A 58 12.60 0.53 -1.82
C TRP A 58 11.30 0.45 -2.61
N ILE A 59 11.34 0.73 -3.92
CA ILE A 59 10.20 0.57 -4.82
C ILE A 59 9.77 -0.90 -4.86
N ASP A 60 10.71 -1.83 -4.99
CA ASP A 60 10.41 -3.27 -5.02
C ASP A 60 9.75 -3.72 -3.71
N LYS A 61 10.25 -3.27 -2.56
CA LYS A 61 9.60 -3.52 -1.26
C LYS A 61 8.19 -2.93 -1.22
N TYR A 62 8.03 -1.69 -1.67
CA TYR A 62 6.74 -1.02 -1.70
C TYR A 62 5.73 -1.78 -2.57
N LEU A 63 6.10 -2.20 -3.78
CA LEU A 63 5.28 -3.02 -4.66
C LEU A 63 4.98 -4.41 -4.05
N GLY A 64 5.96 -5.00 -3.36
CA GLY A 64 5.78 -6.26 -2.63
C GLY A 64 4.72 -6.19 -1.53
N VAL A 65 4.59 -5.04 -0.84
CA VAL A 65 3.50 -4.82 0.12
C VAL A 65 2.14 -4.92 -0.57
N GLY A 66 2.01 -4.35 -1.77
CA GLY A 66 0.76 -4.40 -2.55
C GLY A 66 0.37 -5.81 -2.97
N GLU A 67 1.36 -6.62 -3.38
CA GLU A 67 1.14 -8.04 -3.71
C GLU A 67 0.67 -8.82 -2.48
N TRP A 68 1.33 -8.62 -1.33
CA TRP A 68 0.92 -9.25 -0.08
C TRP A 68 -0.49 -8.83 0.35
N VAL A 69 -0.82 -7.54 0.28
CA VAL A 69 -2.16 -7.03 0.60
C VAL A 69 -3.21 -7.63 -0.32
N MET A 70 -2.91 -7.77 -1.62
CA MET A 70 -3.83 -8.42 -2.56
C MET A 70 -4.02 -9.91 -2.26
N ASP A 71 -2.97 -10.63 -1.88
CA ASP A 71 -3.10 -12.04 -1.54
C ASP A 71 -3.95 -12.23 -0.27
N GLN A 72 -3.74 -11.39 0.74
CA GLN A 72 -4.57 -11.42 1.95
C GLN A 72 -6.02 -11.04 1.67
N SER A 73 -6.26 -10.03 0.83
CA SER A 73 -7.62 -9.59 0.50
C SER A 73 -8.38 -10.70 -0.23
N VAL A 74 -7.73 -11.42 -1.16
CA VAL A 74 -8.33 -12.56 -1.86
C VAL A 74 -8.56 -13.75 -0.92
N ALA A 75 -7.65 -14.02 0.01
CA ALA A 75 -7.82 -15.08 1.01
C ALA A 75 -9.03 -14.79 1.93
N ILE A 76 -9.17 -13.55 2.38
CA ILE A 76 -10.31 -13.12 3.20
C ILE A 76 -11.60 -13.16 2.36
N ALA A 77 -11.59 -12.60 1.15
CA ALA A 77 -12.74 -12.62 0.26
C ALA A 77 -13.21 -14.05 -0.03
N GLY A 78 -12.28 -14.95 -0.39
CA GLY A 78 -12.58 -16.35 -0.70
C GLY A 78 -13.00 -17.20 0.49
N SER A 79 -12.66 -16.82 1.72
CA SER A 79 -13.15 -17.48 2.95
C SER A 79 -14.46 -16.89 3.46
N SER A 80 -14.84 -15.69 3.00
CA SER A 80 -16.09 -15.06 3.37
C SER A 80 -17.25 -15.54 2.48
N GLY A 81 -18.45 -15.66 3.05
CA GLY A 81 -19.67 -16.01 2.30
C GLY A 81 -20.20 -14.90 1.37
N PHE A 82 -19.52 -13.74 1.32
CA PHE A 82 -19.92 -12.60 0.50
C PHE A 82 -19.40 -12.68 -0.94
N PHE A 83 -18.40 -13.51 -1.20
CA PHE A 83 -17.80 -13.64 -2.53
C PHE A 83 -18.01 -15.03 -3.08
N GLU A 84 -18.37 -15.09 -4.36
CA GLU A 84 -18.50 -16.31 -5.14
C GLU A 84 -17.37 -16.37 -6.16
N ARG A 85 -16.79 -17.56 -6.36
CA ARG A 85 -15.80 -17.78 -7.42
C ARG A 85 -16.52 -18.12 -8.72
N LYS A 86 -16.80 -17.12 -9.54
CA LYS A 86 -17.23 -17.30 -10.94
C LYS A 86 -16.00 -17.24 -11.84
N ARG A 87 -15.69 -18.33 -12.55
CA ARG A 87 -14.62 -18.39 -13.55
C ARG A 87 -15.18 -18.06 -14.92
#